data_AF-A0A1F9ZQT2-F1
#
_entry.id   AF-A0A1F9ZQT2-F1
#
_cell.length_a   1.000
_cell.length_b   1.000
_cell.length_c   1.000
_cell.angle_alpha   90.00
_cell.angle_beta   90.00
_cell.angle_gamma   90.00
#
_symmetry.space_group_name_H-M   'P 1'
#
loop_
_entity.id
_entity.type
_entity.pdbx_description
1 polymer ?
#
loop_
_entity_poly.entity_id
_entity_poly.type
_entity_poly.pdbx_seq_one_letter_code
_entity_poly.pdbx_strand_id
1 'polypeptide(L)' 'MSDCDRKTANLKDCNCTYDCSKKGSCCECVAYHRSMSQFPACFFSDKAERGYDRSFAALARDRQG' A
#
# COMPACT_ATOMS: atom_id res chain seq x y z
N MET A 1 -11.02 3.89 -15.88
CA MET A 1 -10.45 2.85 -14.99
C MET A 1 -11.45 2.71 -13.86
N SER A 2 -12.62 2.13 -14.14
CA SER A 2 -12.95 0.69 -14.12
C SER A 2 -13.15 0.23 -12.69
N ASP A 3 -14.40 -0.08 -12.36
CA ASP A 3 -14.84 -0.63 -11.08
C ASP A 3 -13.90 -1.75 -10.61
N CYS A 4 -13.54 -1.73 -9.33
CA CYS A 4 -12.72 -2.76 -8.71
C CYS A 4 -13.62 -3.72 -7.93
N ASP A 5 -13.98 -4.85 -8.53
CA ASP A 5 -14.88 -5.85 -7.95
C ASP A 5 -14.37 -6.42 -6.60
N ARG A 6 -13.06 -6.32 -6.36
CA ARG A 6 -12.40 -6.80 -5.16
C ARG A 6 -12.21 -5.72 -4.08
N LYS A 7 -12.66 -4.48 -4.30
CA LYS A 7 -12.39 -3.35 -3.39
C LYS A 7 -12.76 -3.65 -1.94
N THR A 8 -13.96 -4.17 -1.70
CA THR A 8 -14.43 -4.52 -0.34
C THR A 8 -13.61 -5.65 0.29
N ALA A 9 -13.16 -6.62 -0.49
CA ALA A 9 -12.30 -7.70 0.00
C ALA A 9 -10.91 -7.16 0.34
N ASN A 10 -10.31 -6.39 -0.58
CA ASN A 10 -8.98 -5.80 -0.42
C ASN A 10 -8.91 -4.82 0.75
N LEU A 11 -10.02 -4.13 1.08
CA LEU A 11 -10.07 -3.25 2.25
C LEU A 11 -9.83 -3.98 3.57
N LYS A 12 -10.13 -5.29 3.65
CA LYS A 12 -9.87 -6.10 4.85
C LYS A 12 -8.38 -6.33 5.08
N ASP A 13 -7.60 -6.42 4.00
CA ASP A 13 -6.16 -6.70 4.03
C ASP A 13 -5.31 -5.43 3.86
N CYS A 14 -5.95 -4.27 3.66
CA CYS A 14 -5.27 -2.99 3.47
C CYS A 14 -4.97 -2.34 4.82
N ASN A 15 -3.69 -2.32 5.21
CA ASN A 15 -3.22 -1.68 6.43
C ASN A 15 -2.79 -0.22 6.25
N CYS A 16 -3.13 0.42 5.11
CA CYS A 16 -2.78 1.83 4.88
C CYS A 16 -3.41 2.74 5.96
N THR A 17 -2.61 3.52 6.66
CA THR A 17 -3.08 4.44 7.72
C THR A 17 -3.54 5.78 7.17
N TYR A 18 -3.14 6.16 5.95
CA TYR A 18 -3.63 7.40 5.32
C TYR A 18 -5.08 7.31 4.89
N ASP A 19 -5.87 8.36 5.14
CA ASP A 19 -7.18 8.50 4.52
C ASP A 19 -7.01 8.87 3.04
N CYS A 20 -7.16 7.87 2.15
CA CYS A 20 -6.99 8.06 0.72
C CYS A 20 -8.07 7.34 -0.08
N SER A 21 -8.51 7.97 -1.18
CA SER A 21 -9.60 7.47 -2.02
C SER A 21 -9.28 6.15 -2.76
N LYS A 22 -7.99 5.78 -2.82
CA LYS A 22 -7.47 4.60 -3.53
C LYS A 22 -7.43 3.34 -2.66
N LYS A 23 -7.78 3.43 -1.38
CA LYS A 23 -7.82 2.27 -0.46
C LYS A 23 -8.70 1.15 -1.03
N GLY A 24 -8.17 -0.07 -1.02
CA GLY A 24 -8.81 -1.26 -1.60
C GLY A 24 -8.79 -1.35 -3.13
N SER A 25 -8.49 -0.25 -3.83
CA SER A 25 -8.31 -0.23 -5.29
C SER A 25 -6.84 -0.49 -5.63
N CYS A 26 -6.43 -1.77 -5.64
CA CYS A 26 -5.01 -2.13 -5.73
C CYS A 26 -4.32 -1.58 -6.99
N CYS A 27 -4.99 -1.60 -8.14
CA CYS A 27 -4.44 -1.08 -9.39
C CYS A 27 -4.14 0.42 -9.29
N GLU A 28 -5.07 1.21 -8.75
CA GLU A 28 -4.87 2.65 -8.56
C GLU A 28 -3.84 2.95 -7.47
N CYS A 29 -3.83 2.18 -6.39
CA CYS A 29 -2.89 2.31 -5.28
C CYS A 29 -1.45 2.05 -5.74
N VAL A 30 -1.21 0.97 -6.48
CA VAL A 30 0.10 0.65 -7.06
C VAL A 30 0.52 1.71 -8.07
N ALA A 31 -0.37 2.12 -8.98
CA ALA A 31 -0.05 3.17 -9.96
C ALA A 31 0.37 4.48 -9.30
N TYR A 32 -0.35 4.90 -8.26
CA TYR A 32 -0.07 6.11 -7.50
C TYR A 32 1.26 6.05 -6.74
N HIS A 33 1.53 4.98 -5.99
CA HIS A 33 2.80 4.88 -5.26
C HIS A 33 3.99 4.69 -6.21
N ARG A 34 3.81 3.94 -7.31
CA ARG A 34 4.85 3.77 -8.32
C ARG A 34 5.28 5.09 -8.95
N SER A 35 4.36 6.04 -9.19
CA SER A 35 4.74 7.35 -9.74
C SER A 35 5.59 8.19 -8.78
N MET A 36 5.66 7.81 -7.50
CA MET A 36 6.49 8.45 -6.48
C MET A 36 7.70 7.58 -6.08
N SER A 37 7.99 6.51 -6.84
CA SER A 37 9.02 5.52 -6.50
C SER A 37 8.83 4.89 -5.10
N GLN A 38 7.57 4.68 -4.71
CA GLN A 38 7.14 4.13 -3.43
C GLN A 38 6.39 2.81 -3.60
N PHE A 39 6.20 2.11 -2.48
CA PHE A 39 5.34 0.93 -2.38
C PHE A 39 4.03 1.21 -1.60
N PRO A 40 2.93 0.54 -1.96
CA PRO A 40 1.69 0.57 -1.18
C PRO A 40 1.87 0.01 0.23
N ALA A 41 0.99 0.42 1.15
CA ALA A 41 1.05 0.02 2.56
C ALA A 41 0.99 -1.50 2.76
N CYS A 42 0.18 -2.21 1.96
CA CYS A 42 0.02 -3.67 2.04
C CYS A 42 1.30 -4.46 1.73
N PHE A 43 2.35 -3.80 1.25
CA PHE A 43 3.68 -4.38 1.07
C PHE A 43 4.51 -4.33 2.36
N PHE A 44 4.07 -3.62 3.39
CA PHE A 44 4.77 -3.46 4.66
C PHE A 44 4.00 -4.14 5.81
N SER A 45 4.71 -4.55 6.85
CA SER A 45 4.11 -4.87 8.14
C SER A 45 3.42 -3.65 8.75
N ASP A 46 2.46 -3.87 9.65
CA ASP A 46 1.79 -2.75 10.37
C ASP A 46 2.77 -1.88 11.15
N LYS A 47 3.88 -2.45 11.61
CA LYS A 47 4.93 -1.72 12.30
C LYS A 47 5.68 -0.78 11.34
N ALA A 48 6.06 -1.28 10.17
CA ALA A 48 6.77 -0.47 9.18
C ALA A 48 5.85 0.58 8.54
N GLU A 49 4.57 0.25 8.31
CA GLU A 49 3.57 1.16 7.74
C GLU A 49 3.44 2.45 8.56
N ARG A 50 3.40 2.33 9.90
CA ARG A 50 3.36 3.47 10.85
C ARG A 50 4.57 4.39 10.77
N GLY A 51 5.68 3.91 10.19
CA GLY A 51 6.89 4.70 9.97
C GLY A 51 6.83 5.58 8.73
N TYR A 52 5.81 5.39 7.86
CA TYR A 52 5.54 6.17 6.65
C TYR A 52 6.65 6.20 5.57
N ASP A 53 7.82 5.59 5.81
CA ASP A 53 8.86 5.39 4.81
C ASP A 53 8.45 4.29 3.83
N ARG A 54 7.94 4.69 2.66
CA ARG A 54 7.46 3.80 1.59
C ARG A 54 8.52 3.47 0.55
N SER A 55 9.80 3.72 0.85
CA SER A 55 10.91 3.45 -0.08
C SER A 55 11.18 1.95 -0.25
N PHE A 56 11.87 1.59 -1.34
CA PHE A 56 12.37 0.23 -1.52
C PHE A 56 13.28 -0.23 -0.37
N ALA A 57 14.11 0.68 0.15
CA ALA A 57 15.01 0.38 1.27
C ALA A 57 14.23 0.05 2.55
N ALA A 58 13.13 0.75 2.84
CA ALA A 58 12.25 0.41 3.94
C ALA A 58 11.58 -0.95 3.75
N LEU A 59 11.10 -1.24 2.54
CA LEU A 59 10.49 -2.53 2.23
C LEU A 59 11.48 -3.67 2.43
N ALA A 60 12.71 -3.50 1.93
CA ALA A 60 13.79 -4.45 2.11
C ALA A 60 14.09 -4.71 3.60
N ARG A 61 14.21 -3.65 4.41
CA ARG A 61 14.42 -3.78 5.86
C ARG A 61 13.27 -4.49 6.57
N ASP A 62 12.02 -4.21 6.18
CA ASP A 62 10.83 -4.83 6.79
C ASP A 62 10.69 -6.32 6.45
N ARG A 63 11.11 -6.73 5.25
CA ARG A 63 10.89 -8.09 4.73
C ARG A 63 12.10 -9.02 4.84
N GLN A 64 13.26 -8.53 5.26
CA GLN A 64 14.49 -9.31 5.44
C GLN A 64 14.63 -9.96 6.84
N GLY A 65 13.54 -10.00 7.62
CA GLY A 65 13.49 -10.66 8.94
C GLY A 65 12.65 -11.93 8.94
#